data_AF-A0A932XPW4-F1
#
_entry.id   AF-A0A932XPW4-F1
#
_cell.length_a   1.000
_cell.length_b   1.000
_cell.length_c   1.000
_cell.angle_alpha   90.00
_cell.angle_beta   90.00
_cell.angle_gamma   90.00
#
_symmetry.space_group_name_H-M   'P 1'
#
loop_
_entity.id
_entity.type
_entity.pdbx_description
1 polymer ?
#
loop_
_entity_poly.entity_id
_entity_poly.type
_entity_poly.pdbx_seq_one_letter_code
_entity_poly.pdbx_strand_id
1 'polypeptide(L)'
;VGEGAWLGHTPISVSTQKDAGQSVLATGFPVQFEFKSSSIQNFFQITQRFKKTRMLGSAAMSLAYVACGRMDAYWEENILFWDVAAGAALVKAAGGWISLKSTGRSPYAYQVSCASARKLFFEM
;
A
#
# COMPACT_ATOMS: atom_id res chain seq x y z
N VAL A 1 12.62 5.94 11.40
CA VAL A 1 12.78 5.71 9.95
C VAL A 1 14.21 6.08 9.58
N GLY A 2 14.95 5.21 8.90
CA GLY A 2 16.34 5.47 8.49
C GLY A 2 17.38 4.52 9.08
N GLU A 3 17.02 3.73 10.09
CA GLU A 3 17.91 2.75 10.72
C GLU A 3 17.65 1.30 10.24
N GLY A 4 16.54 1.08 9.52
CA GLY A 4 16.07 -0.23 9.09
C GLY A 4 14.70 -0.58 9.64
N ALA A 5 14.21 -1.76 9.29
CA ALA A 5 13.00 -2.36 9.81
C ALA A 5 13.27 -3.83 10.16
N TRP A 6 12.53 -4.38 11.14
CA TRP A 6 12.74 -5.74 11.64
C TRP A 6 11.41 -6.47 11.86
N LEU A 7 11.45 -7.79 11.70
CA LEU A 7 10.44 -8.73 12.18
C LEU A 7 11.06 -9.57 13.30
N GLY A 8 10.69 -9.28 14.54
CA GLY A 8 11.41 -9.80 15.71
C GLY A 8 12.85 -9.28 15.71
N HIS A 9 13.83 -10.17 15.63
CA HIS A 9 15.26 -9.82 15.57
C HIS A 9 15.84 -9.85 14.15
N THR A 10 15.03 -10.18 13.14
CA THR A 10 15.50 -10.34 11.76
C THR A 10 15.24 -9.06 10.96
N PRO A 11 16.26 -8.46 10.32
CA PRO A 11 16.06 -7.32 9.44
C PRO A 11 15.20 -7.70 8.23
N ILE A 12 14.35 -6.77 7.78
CA ILE A 12 13.46 -6.96 6.63
C ILE A 12 13.76 -5.92 5.55
N SER A 13 13.45 -6.29 4.30
CA SER A 13 13.47 -5.41 3.15
C SER A 13 12.27 -5.66 2.27
N VAL A 14 11.87 -4.64 1.51
CA VAL A 14 10.85 -4.82 0.46
C VAL A 14 11.32 -5.80 -0.62
N SER A 15 10.35 -6.32 -1.39
CA SER A 15 10.60 -7.17 -2.56
C SER A 15 11.43 -6.45 -3.65
N THR A 16 12.16 -7.19 -4.47
CA THR A 16 12.89 -6.64 -5.63
C THR A 16 12.08 -6.66 -6.93
N GLN A 17 10.83 -7.13 -6.89
CA GLN A 17 9.95 -7.21 -8.06
C GLN A 17 9.66 -5.80 -8.62
N LYS A 18 9.68 -5.68 -9.95
CA LYS A 18 9.48 -4.41 -10.68
C LYS A 18 8.35 -4.47 -11.70
N ASP A 19 7.87 -5.66 -12.03
CA ASP A 19 6.81 -5.88 -13.01
C ASP A 19 5.46 -6.07 -12.30
N ALA A 20 4.50 -5.18 -12.55
CA ALA A 20 3.18 -5.27 -11.94
C ALA A 20 2.47 -6.57 -12.33
N GLY A 21 2.64 -7.04 -13.57
CA GLY A 21 2.08 -8.31 -14.05
C GLY A 21 2.63 -9.56 -13.36
N GLN A 22 3.69 -9.40 -12.53
CA GLN A 22 4.24 -10.45 -11.66
C GLN A 22 4.09 -10.14 -10.17
N SER A 23 3.48 -9.01 -9.82
CA SER A 23 3.40 -8.46 -8.48
C SER A 23 2.06 -8.76 -7.80
N VAL A 24 2.07 -8.73 -6.46
CA VAL A 24 0.88 -8.83 -5.61
C VAL A 24 0.52 -7.46 -5.05
N LEU A 25 -0.68 -6.99 -5.38
CA LEU A 25 -1.27 -5.77 -4.83
C LEU A 25 -2.12 -6.09 -3.60
N ALA A 26 -1.86 -5.40 -2.49
CA ALA A 26 -2.77 -5.33 -1.36
C ALA A 26 -3.69 -4.11 -1.49
N THR A 27 -4.95 -4.23 -1.09
CA THR A 27 -5.90 -3.12 -1.15
C THR A 27 -7.07 -3.34 -0.18
N GLY A 28 -7.96 -2.36 -0.10
CA GLY A 28 -9.14 -2.37 0.74
C GLY A 28 -10.19 -1.40 0.22
N PHE A 29 -11.39 -1.50 0.79
CA PHE A 29 -12.42 -0.49 0.65
C PHE A 29 -12.62 0.17 2.01
N PRO A 30 -12.67 1.51 2.08
CA PRO A 30 -13.01 2.20 3.32
C PRO A 30 -14.41 1.79 3.80
N VAL A 31 -14.66 1.88 5.10
CA VAL A 31 -15.95 1.50 5.72
C VAL A 31 -17.14 2.20 5.07
N GLN A 32 -16.95 3.44 4.61
CA GLN A 32 -17.95 4.25 3.90
C GLN A 32 -17.67 4.31 2.38
N PHE A 33 -17.25 3.21 1.78
CA PHE A 33 -17.04 3.13 0.35
C PHE A 33 -18.37 3.20 -0.39
N GLU A 34 -18.52 4.22 -1.22
CA GLU A 34 -19.66 4.33 -2.12
C GLU A 34 -19.31 3.62 -3.42
N PHE A 35 -20.12 2.61 -3.76
CA PHE A 35 -20.05 1.88 -5.03
C PHE A 35 -20.58 2.74 -6.20
N LYS A 36 -20.03 3.95 -6.36
CA LYS A 36 -20.25 4.81 -7.53
C LYS A 36 -19.38 4.34 -8.69
N SER A 37 -19.84 4.59 -9.92
CA SER A 37 -19.17 4.12 -11.14
C SER A 37 -17.71 4.57 -11.24
N SER A 38 -17.39 5.80 -10.85
CA SER A 38 -16.03 6.35 -10.91
C SER A 38 -15.07 5.69 -9.93
N SER A 39 -15.45 5.48 -8.67
CA SER A 39 -14.61 4.85 -7.64
C SER A 39 -14.29 3.39 -7.99
N ILE A 40 -15.31 2.68 -8.50
CA ILE A 40 -15.16 1.29 -8.96
C ILE A 40 -14.25 1.23 -10.19
N GLN A 41 -14.40 2.15 -11.15
CA GLN A 41 -13.53 2.21 -12.32
C GLN A 41 -12.07 2.44 -11.92
N ASN A 42 -11.79 3.36 -10.99
CA ASN A 42 -10.43 3.60 -10.53
C ASN A 42 -9.81 2.35 -9.89
N PHE A 43 -10.57 1.69 -9.01
CA PHE A 43 -10.17 0.43 -8.40
C PHE A 43 -9.82 -0.65 -9.43
N PHE A 44 -10.67 -0.83 -10.46
CA PHE A 44 -10.40 -1.80 -11.53
C PHE A 44 -9.20 -1.40 -12.39
N GLN A 45 -9.00 -0.11 -12.65
CA GLN A 45 -7.87 0.38 -13.45
C GLN A 45 -6.51 0.06 -12.84
N ILE A 46 -6.42 0.09 -11.51
CA ILE A 46 -5.21 -0.26 -10.76
C ILE A 46 -5.08 -1.77 -10.64
N THR A 47 -6.12 -2.46 -10.16
CA THR A 47 -6.04 -3.89 -9.84
C THR A 47 -5.76 -4.77 -11.06
N GLN A 48 -6.24 -4.40 -12.26
CA GLN A 48 -5.98 -5.16 -13.49
C GLN A 48 -4.52 -5.17 -13.93
N ARG A 49 -3.68 -4.25 -13.42
CA ARG A 49 -2.25 -4.19 -13.75
C ARG A 49 -1.45 -5.26 -13.00
N PHE A 50 -2.00 -5.76 -11.89
CA PHE A 50 -1.30 -6.67 -10.99
C PHE A 50 -1.69 -8.13 -11.24
N LYS A 51 -0.73 -9.05 -11.02
CA LYS A 51 -0.99 -10.49 -11.17
C LYS A 51 -2.08 -10.99 -10.23
N LYS A 52 -2.06 -10.49 -8.99
CA LYS A 52 -2.95 -10.91 -7.92
C LYS A 52 -3.25 -9.73 -7.01
N THR A 53 -4.52 -9.62 -6.62
CA THR A 53 -4.98 -8.68 -5.59
C THR A 53 -5.27 -9.44 -4.29
N ARG A 54 -5.00 -8.80 -3.15
CA ARG A 54 -5.29 -9.30 -1.79
C ARG A 54 -5.98 -8.22 -0.99
N MET A 55 -7.05 -8.59 -0.29
CA MET A 55 -7.76 -7.73 0.63
C MET A 55 -7.69 -8.36 2.01
N LEU A 56 -6.74 -7.91 2.84
CA LEU A 56 -6.47 -8.50 4.15
C LEU A 56 -7.42 -8.01 5.25
N GLY A 57 -8.16 -6.93 5.00
CA GLY A 57 -8.99 -6.28 6.02
C GLY A 57 -8.19 -5.51 7.09
N SER A 58 -6.88 -5.33 6.90
CA SER A 58 -6.01 -4.51 7.76
C SER A 58 -4.94 -3.79 6.95
N ALA A 59 -5.01 -2.46 6.92
CA ALA A 59 -4.05 -1.63 6.21
C ALA A 59 -2.66 -1.66 6.87
N ALA A 60 -2.61 -1.59 8.19
CA ALA A 60 -1.38 -1.73 8.95
C ALA A 60 -0.67 -3.05 8.61
N MET A 61 -1.40 -4.18 8.55
CA MET A 61 -0.83 -5.47 8.18
C MET A 61 -0.41 -5.51 6.71
N SER A 62 -1.19 -4.91 5.81
CA SER A 62 -0.88 -4.83 4.38
C SER A 62 0.43 -4.07 4.13
N LEU A 63 0.62 -2.92 4.77
CA LEU A 63 1.86 -2.15 4.70
C LEU A 63 3.03 -2.90 5.33
N ALA A 64 2.84 -3.56 6.48
CA ALA A 64 3.87 -4.40 7.08
C ALA A 64 4.28 -5.56 6.15
N TYR A 65 3.33 -6.15 5.41
CA TYR A 65 3.62 -7.21 4.44
C TYR A 65 4.40 -6.70 3.23
N VAL A 66 4.13 -5.47 2.77
CA VAL A 66 4.97 -4.82 1.77
C VAL A 66 6.38 -4.59 2.30
N ALA A 67 6.51 -4.06 3.53
CA ALA A 67 7.82 -3.87 4.18
C ALA A 67 8.61 -5.17 4.34
N CYS A 68 7.93 -6.31 4.53
CA CYS A 68 8.54 -7.64 4.61
C CYS A 68 8.79 -8.31 3.24
N GLY A 69 8.44 -7.65 2.13
CA GLY A 69 8.54 -8.23 0.78
C GLY A 69 7.58 -9.39 0.50
N ARG A 70 6.53 -9.56 1.31
CA ARG A 70 5.48 -10.58 1.11
C ARG A 70 4.42 -10.14 0.09
N MET A 71 4.30 -8.83 -0.08
CA MET A 71 3.46 -8.16 -1.06
C MET A 71 4.32 -7.08 -1.73
N ASP A 72 3.97 -6.69 -2.94
CA ASP A 72 4.80 -5.78 -3.72
C ASP A 72 4.26 -4.35 -3.70
N ALA A 73 2.96 -4.19 -3.51
CA ALA A 73 2.30 -2.88 -3.48
C ALA A 73 1.10 -2.86 -2.53
N TYR A 74 0.75 -1.67 -2.05
CA TYR A 74 -0.50 -1.39 -1.37
C TYR A 74 -1.09 -0.08 -1.86
N TRP A 75 -2.40 -0.09 -2.15
CA TRP A 75 -3.15 1.09 -2.55
C TRP A 75 -4.53 1.11 -1.90
N GLU A 76 -4.91 2.25 -1.33
CA GLU A 76 -6.25 2.47 -0.76
C GLU A 76 -6.59 3.97 -0.71
N GLU A 77 -7.87 4.29 -0.87
CA GLU A 77 -8.40 5.65 -0.79
C GLU A 77 -9.17 5.89 0.52
N ASN A 78 -9.11 7.13 1.02
CA ASN A 78 -9.88 7.61 2.18
C ASN A 78 -9.67 6.79 3.46
N ILE A 79 -8.47 6.25 3.65
CA ILE A 79 -8.10 5.56 4.88
C ILE A 79 -7.59 6.54 5.93
N LEU A 80 -7.81 6.21 7.21
CA LEU A 80 -7.46 7.10 8.30
C LEU A 80 -5.96 7.03 8.60
N PHE A 81 -5.37 8.18 8.95
CA PHE A 81 -3.93 8.31 9.14
C PHE A 81 -3.35 7.29 10.12
N TRP A 82 -4.06 7.00 11.22
CA TRP A 82 -3.61 6.05 12.24
C TRP A 82 -3.55 4.60 11.74
N ASP A 83 -4.33 4.24 10.72
CA ASP A 83 -4.29 2.88 10.14
C ASP A 83 -3.03 2.64 9.32
N VAL A 84 -2.36 3.72 8.88
CA VAL A 84 -1.26 3.66 7.89
C VAL A 84 0.05 4.26 8.39
N ALA A 85 0.05 5.13 9.40
CA ALA A 85 1.24 5.84 9.86
C ALA A 85 2.40 4.90 10.24
N ALA A 86 2.13 3.88 11.05
CA ALA A 86 3.14 2.90 11.46
C ALA A 86 3.65 2.07 10.27
N GLY A 87 2.73 1.59 9.43
CA GLY A 87 3.06 0.82 8.23
C GLY A 87 3.89 1.63 7.22
N ALA A 88 3.58 2.90 7.03
CA ALA A 88 4.33 3.81 6.18
C ALA A 88 5.79 3.97 6.65
N ALA A 89 5.99 4.08 7.97
CA ALA A 89 7.33 4.14 8.55
C ALA A 89 8.12 2.84 8.30
N LEU A 90 7.47 1.67 8.43
CA LEU A 90 8.07 0.37 8.13
C LEU A 90 8.46 0.27 6.66
N VAL A 91 7.56 0.59 5.72
CA VAL A 91 7.84 0.53 4.28
C VAL A 91 9.03 1.41 3.92
N LYS A 92 9.05 2.66 4.41
CA LYS A 92 10.14 3.59 4.13
C LYS A 92 11.47 3.12 4.71
N ALA A 93 11.46 2.54 5.91
CA ALA A 93 12.66 2.01 6.54
C ALA A 93 13.17 0.71 5.92
N ALA A 94 12.29 -0.09 5.31
CA ALA A 94 12.60 -1.31 4.56
C ALA A 94 13.06 -1.06 3.10
N GLY A 95 13.20 0.21 2.69
CA GLY A 95 13.65 0.60 1.35
C GLY A 95 12.54 0.78 0.31
N GLY A 96 11.27 0.76 0.72
CA GLY A 96 10.12 0.94 -0.16
C GLY A 96 9.75 2.40 -0.42
N TRP A 97 8.84 2.58 -1.36
CA TRP A 97 8.24 3.85 -1.74
C TRP A 97 6.87 3.98 -1.10
N ILE A 98 6.57 5.16 -0.54
CA ILE A 98 5.31 5.43 0.14
C ILE A 98 4.88 6.87 -0.10
N SER A 99 3.60 7.07 -0.37
CA SER A 99 2.96 8.38 -0.44
C SER A 99 1.66 8.37 0.36
N LEU A 100 1.47 9.40 1.16
CA LEU A 100 0.24 9.69 1.90
C LEU A 100 -0.25 11.05 1.39
N LYS A 101 -1.38 11.08 0.67
CA LYS A 101 -1.99 12.32 0.16
C LYS A 101 -3.32 12.56 0.87
N SER A 102 -3.49 13.71 1.52
CA SER A 102 -4.78 14.05 2.13
C SER A 102 -5.86 14.09 1.05
N THR A 103 -7.02 13.48 1.31
CA THR A 103 -8.16 13.47 0.37
C THR A 103 -9.13 14.63 0.61
N GLY A 104 -8.95 15.39 1.68
CA GLY A 104 -9.86 16.48 2.06
C GLY A 104 -11.21 16.01 2.62
N ARG A 105 -11.50 14.70 2.64
CA ARG A 105 -12.74 14.16 3.23
C ARG A 105 -12.80 14.34 4.75
N SER A 106 -11.63 14.33 5.40
CA SER A 106 -11.45 14.74 6.79
C SER A 106 -9.97 15.13 7.02
N PRO A 107 -9.63 15.77 8.16
CA PRO A 107 -8.24 16.05 8.51
C PRO A 107 -7.33 14.82 8.60
N TYR A 108 -7.93 13.63 8.71
CA TYR A 108 -7.23 12.37 8.91
C TYR A 108 -7.40 11.39 7.74
N ALA A 109 -8.11 11.76 6.67
CA ALA A 109 -8.35 10.88 5.53
C ALA A 109 -7.26 11.04 4.46
N TYR A 110 -6.63 9.93 4.09
CA TYR A 110 -5.54 9.89 3.13
C TYR A 110 -5.80 8.86 2.02
N GLN A 111 -5.32 9.16 0.83
CA GLN A 111 -5.00 8.17 -0.18
C GLN A 111 -3.59 7.69 0.08
N VAL A 112 -3.42 6.38 0.14
CA VAL A 112 -2.15 5.73 0.37
C VAL A 112 -1.76 4.93 -0.85
N SER A 113 -0.52 5.10 -1.27
CA SER A 113 0.08 4.31 -2.35
C SER A 113 1.49 3.95 -1.90
N CYS A 114 1.82 2.66 -1.94
CA CYS A 114 3.13 2.18 -1.57
C CYS A 114 3.57 1.03 -2.47
N ALA A 115 4.86 0.94 -2.74
CA ALA A 115 5.41 -0.15 -3.53
C ALA A 115 6.85 -0.49 -3.13
N SER A 116 7.22 -1.73 -3.42
CA SER A 116 8.56 -2.26 -3.23
C SER A 116 9.59 -1.66 -4.21
N ALA A 117 9.14 -1.24 -5.40
CA ALA A 117 10.00 -0.63 -6.42
C ALA A 117 9.40 0.66 -6.99
N ARG A 118 10.29 1.59 -7.38
CA ARG A 118 9.91 2.88 -8.00
C ARG A 118 9.03 2.72 -9.23
N LYS A 119 9.31 1.72 -10.08
CA LYS A 119 8.51 1.46 -11.29
C LYS A 119 7.05 1.13 -10.92
N LEU A 120 6.85 0.16 -10.03
CA LEU A 120 5.53 -0.21 -9.51
C LEU A 120 4.81 0.97 -8.86
N PHE A 121 5.54 1.82 -8.15
CA PHE A 121 4.97 3.00 -7.50
C PHE A 121 4.26 3.96 -8.47
N PHE A 122 4.76 4.10 -9.70
CA PHE A 122 4.15 4.95 -10.74
C PHE A 122 3.11 4.21 -11.60
N GLU A 123 2.91 2.92 -11.37
CA GLU A 123 1.85 2.14 -12.00
C GLU A 123 0.56 2.14 -11.16
N MET A 124 0.52 2.85 -10.04
CA MET A 124 -0.66 3.13 -9.21
C MET A 124 -1.00 4.62 -9.21
#